data_AF-A0A1G1JF64-F1
#
_entry.id   AF-A0A1G1JF64-F1
#
_cell.length_a   1.000
_cell.length_b   1.000
_cell.length_c   1.000
_cell.angle_alpha   90.00
_cell.angle_beta   90.00
_cell.angle_gamma   90.00
#
_symmetry.space_group_name_H-M   'P 1'
#
loop_
_entity.id
_entity.type
_entity.pdbx_description
1 polymer ?
#
loop_
_entity_poly.entity_id
_entity_poly.type
_entity_poly.pdbx_seq_one_letter_code
_entity_poly.pdbx_strand_id
1 'polypeptide(L)'
;MSLFKSKAKTSERDSRSYYEVFGDTVTLLNTFKIVAIILTLIILFQAFLILKAQEKPPLVIPVDSLGRARVIENYETTDKRDDIQIQAFVREFMETYTAWDSKFVELNFAKALNYMHSEFQKRAQAELMQTDANDPEHGSLLEKLRSQKIYSKLEIQEIRVEKDSPQWVKVWVAGIRRVYSYLDSSYPPAETIFNAYITLAKVPRTKTEPYGLLVYDYREHLVKDITSREEKTHEL
;
A
#
# COMPACT_ATOMS: atom_id res chain seq x y z
N MET A 1 -29.93 44.82 88.96
CA MET A 1 -30.54 44.92 87.62
C MET A 1 -29.53 45.59 86.69
N SER A 2 -29.20 44.93 85.57
CA SER A 2 -28.37 45.36 84.41
C SER A 2 -26.96 45.90 84.71
N LEU A 3 -25.86 45.13 84.58
CA LEU A 3 -25.25 44.61 83.34
C LEU A 3 -25.18 45.68 82.23
N PHE A 4 -24.02 46.31 82.05
CA PHE A 4 -23.36 46.55 80.76
C PHE A 4 -21.95 47.10 81.03
N LYS A 5 -20.98 46.21 81.21
CA LYS A 5 -19.56 46.58 81.23
C LYS A 5 -19.03 46.44 79.81
N SER A 6 -18.92 47.57 79.10
CA SER A 6 -18.30 47.60 77.78
C SER A 6 -16.85 47.13 77.91
N LYS A 7 -16.49 46.04 77.23
CA LYS A 7 -15.10 45.74 76.91
C LYS A 7 -14.95 45.87 75.41
N ALA A 8 -14.37 46.99 74.99
CA ALA A 8 -13.83 47.16 73.65
C ALA A 8 -12.89 45.98 73.35
N LYS A 9 -13.19 45.25 72.28
CA LYS A 9 -12.34 44.19 71.74
C LYS A 9 -11.24 44.87 70.94
N THR A 10 -10.15 45.23 71.62
CA THR A 10 -8.92 45.69 70.98
C THR A 10 -8.43 44.60 70.03
N SER A 11 -8.30 44.91 68.75
CA SER A 11 -7.70 44.03 67.76
C SER A 11 -6.23 43.79 68.15
N GLU A 12 -5.88 42.57 68.55
CA GLU A 12 -4.49 42.12 68.53
C GLU A 12 -3.99 42.21 67.08
N ARG A 13 -3.19 43.23 66.79
CA ARG A 13 -2.33 43.22 65.61
C ARG A 13 -1.28 42.16 65.89
N ASP A 14 -1.45 40.99 65.27
CA ASP A 14 -0.47 39.91 65.23
C ASP A 14 0.78 40.47 64.53
N SER A 15 1.72 41.03 65.30
CA SER A 15 2.95 41.63 64.78
C SER A 15 3.96 40.53 64.48
N ARG A 16 3.65 39.69 63.49
CA ARG A 16 4.62 38.74 62.94
C ARG A 16 5.79 39.51 62.38
N SER A 17 7.00 39.07 62.70
CA SER A 17 8.21 39.74 62.21
C SER A 17 8.25 39.64 60.69
N TYR A 18 8.68 40.69 59.99
CA TYR A 18 8.71 40.73 58.52
C TYR A 18 9.42 39.50 57.91
N TYR A 19 10.43 38.99 58.62
CA TYR A 19 11.19 37.79 58.24
C TYR A 19 10.38 36.49 58.30
N GLU A 20 9.39 36.39 59.19
CA GLU A 20 8.52 35.21 59.30
C GLU A 20 7.52 35.18 58.14
N VAL A 21 6.92 36.32 57.80
CA VAL A 21 6.02 36.45 56.65
C VAL A 21 6.78 36.17 55.35
N PHE A 22 8.02 36.65 55.21
CA PHE A 22 8.85 36.37 54.05
C PHE A 22 9.25 34.88 53.96
N GLY A 23 9.63 34.27 55.09
CA GLY A 23 9.93 32.83 55.18
C GLY A 23 8.74 31.95 54.78
N ASP A 24 7.54 32.30 55.24
CA ASP A 24 6.30 31.60 54.89
C ASP A 24 6.02 31.69 53.38
N THR A 25 6.17 32.87 52.77
CA THR A 25 5.96 33.03 51.32
C THR A 25 6.97 32.24 50.48
N VAL A 26 8.24 32.18 50.90
CA VAL A 26 9.28 31.40 50.20
C VAL A 26 9.01 29.90 50.34
N THR A 27 8.58 29.46 51.51
CA THR A 27 8.25 28.05 51.77
C THR A 27 7.05 27.61 50.94
N LEU A 28 5.98 28.42 50.94
CA LEU A 28 4.76 28.21 50.14
C LEU A 28 5.07 28.18 48.64
N LEU A 29 5.93 29.07 48.15
CA LEU A 29 6.37 29.07 46.76
C LEU A 29 7.14 27.80 46.40
N ASN A 30 8.04 27.33 47.26
CA ASN A 30 8.76 26.07 47.05
C ASN A 30 7.82 24.86 47.07
N THR A 31 6.82 24.83 47.96
CA THR A 31 5.79 23.80 47.98
C THR A 31 5.03 23.78 46.66
N PHE A 32 4.60 24.94 46.15
CA PHE A 32 3.90 25.01 44.85
C PHE A 32 4.78 24.59 43.67
N LYS A 33 6.08 24.91 43.69
CA LYS A 33 7.02 24.43 42.66
C LYS A 33 7.11 22.90 42.66
N ILE A 34 7.21 22.28 43.84
CA ILE A 34 7.26 20.81 43.96
C ILE A 34 5.96 20.19 43.43
N VAL A 35 4.81 20.74 43.84
CA VAL A 35 3.50 20.27 43.36
C VAL A 35 3.37 20.42 41.84
N ALA A 36 3.84 21.53 41.28
CA ALA A 36 3.84 21.75 39.83
C ALA A 36 4.72 20.75 39.07
N ILE A 37 5.89 20.40 39.60
CA ILE A 37 6.77 19.38 39.03
C ILE A 37 6.09 18.01 39.04
N ILE A 38 5.44 17.64 40.15
CA ILE A 38 4.71 16.37 40.27
C ILE A 38 3.57 16.30 39.25
N LEU A 39 2.77 17.37 39.14
CA LEU A 39 1.68 17.45 38.15
C LEU A 39 2.20 17.32 36.71
N THR A 40 3.33 17.96 36.40
CA THR A 40 3.95 17.86 35.08
C THR A 40 4.38 16.43 34.76
N LEU A 41 4.96 15.71 35.73
CA LEU A 41 5.33 14.31 35.57
C LEU A 41 4.12 13.40 35.35
N ILE A 42 3.00 13.66 36.05
CA ILE A 42 1.75 12.91 35.84
C ILE A 42 1.22 13.12 34.42
N ILE A 43 1.23 14.35 33.92
CA ILE A 43 0.78 14.67 32.56
C ILE A 43 1.66 13.98 31.51
N LEU A 44 3.00 14.01 31.68
CA LEU A 44 3.93 13.32 30.78
C LEU A 44 3.71 11.80 30.78
N PHE A 45 3.48 11.22 31.96
CA PHE A 45 3.18 9.80 32.10
C PHE A 45 1.86 9.42 31.40
N GLN A 46 0.82 10.24 31.54
CA GLN A 46 -0.44 10.03 30.82
C GLN A 46 -0.28 10.14 29.31
N ALA A 47 0.47 11.13 28.82
CA ALA A 47 0.77 11.27 27.40
C ALA A 47 1.52 10.05 26.85
N PHE A 48 2.47 9.52 27.62
CA PHE A 48 3.20 8.29 27.27
C PHE A 48 2.26 7.08 27.17
N LEU A 49 1.33 6.90 28.11
CA LEU A 49 0.34 5.83 28.06
C LEU A 49 -0.58 5.93 26.85
N ILE A 50 -0.99 7.15 26.46
CA ILE A 50 -1.83 7.38 25.27
C ILE A 50 -1.07 6.98 24.00
N LEU A 51 0.18 7.42 23.85
CA LEU A 51 1.02 7.06 22.70
C LEU A 51 1.18 5.53 22.59
N LYS A 52 1.40 4.85 23.73
CA LYS A 52 1.45 3.38 23.76
C LYS A 52 0.12 2.70 23.45
N ALA A 53 -1.00 3.29 23.86
CA ALA A 53 -2.33 2.74 23.59
C ALA A 53 -2.76 2.87 22.12
N GLN A 54 -2.21 3.84 21.37
CA GLN A 54 -2.48 4.01 19.95
C GLN A 54 -1.83 2.93 19.06
N GLU A 55 -0.86 2.17 19.57
CA GLU A 55 -0.23 1.05 18.85
C GLU A 55 -1.12 -0.21 18.78
N LYS A 56 -2.38 -0.16 19.26
CA LYS A 56 -3.28 -1.32 19.22
C LYS A 56 -3.74 -1.62 17.78
N PRO A 57 -3.61 -2.88 17.30
CA PRO A 57 -4.10 -3.26 15.99
C PRO A 57 -5.63 -3.09 15.91
N PRO A 58 -6.19 -2.82 14.72
CA PRO A 58 -7.63 -2.68 14.54
C PRO A 58 -8.35 -3.97 14.94
N LEU A 59 -9.37 -3.85 15.78
CA LEU A 59 -10.22 -4.97 16.17
C LEU A 59 -11.14 -5.34 15.00
N VAL A 60 -10.82 -6.42 14.30
CA VAL A 60 -11.71 -7.01 13.28
C VAL A 60 -12.61 -8.03 13.97
N ILE A 61 -13.92 -7.84 13.89
CA ILE A 61 -14.91 -8.80 14.38
C ILE A 61 -15.41 -9.60 13.17
N PRO A 62 -14.85 -10.79 12.87
CA PRO A 62 -15.38 -11.63 11.82
C PRO A 62 -16.76 -12.16 12.22
N VAL A 63 -17.69 -12.13 11.27
CA VAL A 63 -19.01 -12.74 11.38
C VAL A 63 -18.98 -14.04 10.60
N ASP A 64 -19.23 -15.16 11.28
CA ASP A 64 -19.33 -16.47 10.63
C ASP A 64 -20.57 -16.52 9.71
N SER A 65 -20.59 -17.45 8.77
CA SER A 65 -21.74 -17.83 7.92
C SER A 65 -23.04 -18.08 8.70
N LEU A 66 -22.93 -18.43 9.99
CA LEU A 66 -24.03 -18.62 10.93
C LEU A 66 -24.39 -17.34 11.74
N GLY A 67 -23.85 -16.17 11.39
CA GLY A 67 -24.11 -14.90 12.05
C GLY A 67 -23.47 -14.72 13.42
N ARG A 68 -22.54 -15.60 13.82
CA ARG A 68 -21.89 -15.53 15.13
C ARG A 68 -20.65 -14.64 15.05
N ALA A 69 -20.64 -13.58 15.83
CA ALA A 69 -19.45 -12.74 16.03
C ALA A 69 -18.51 -13.45 17.02
N ARG A 70 -17.26 -13.66 16.63
CA ARG A 70 -16.19 -14.09 17.55
C ARG A 70 -15.17 -12.98 17.70
N VAL A 71 -14.88 -12.61 18.94
CA VAL A 71 -13.77 -11.71 19.26
C VAL A 71 -12.49 -12.53 19.17
N ILE A 72 -11.71 -12.31 18.12
CA ILE A 72 -10.38 -12.90 17.98
C ILE A 72 -9.40 -11.85 18.52
N GLU A 73 -8.93 -12.04 19.75
CA GLU A 73 -8.03 -11.07 20.44
C GLU A 73 -6.65 -11.00 19.79
N ASN A 74 -6.21 -12.10 19.17
CA ASN A 74 -4.98 -12.19 18.39
C ASN A 74 -5.33 -12.68 16.99
N TYR A 75 -5.77 -11.77 16.12
CA TYR A 75 -5.74 -12.06 14.69
C TYR A 75 -4.26 -12.07 14.31
N GLU A 76 -3.63 -13.25 14.36
CA GLU A 76 -2.37 -13.42 13.67
C GLU A 76 -2.67 -13.08 12.21
N THR A 77 -2.30 -11.87 11.78
CA THR A 77 -2.07 -11.60 10.38
C THR A 77 -0.95 -12.53 9.99
N THR A 78 -1.30 -13.76 9.63
CA THR A 78 -0.38 -14.63 8.92
C THR A 78 -0.07 -13.83 7.67
N ASP A 79 1.10 -13.19 7.60
CA ASP A 79 1.61 -12.51 6.41
C ASP A 79 1.99 -13.53 5.31
N LYS A 80 1.39 -14.73 5.41
CA LYS A 80 1.39 -15.75 4.39
C LYS A 80 0.41 -15.28 3.33
N ARG A 81 1.00 -14.76 2.26
CA ARG A 81 0.30 -14.41 1.03
C ARG A 81 -0.20 -15.73 0.47
N ASP A 82 -1.52 -15.88 0.40
CA ASP A 82 -2.13 -17.06 -0.19
C ASP A 82 -1.85 -17.09 -1.69
N ASP A 83 -1.73 -18.27 -2.27
CA ASP A 83 -1.44 -18.43 -3.70
C ASP A 83 -2.52 -17.75 -4.54
N ILE A 84 -3.78 -17.79 -4.09
CA ILE A 84 -4.92 -17.11 -4.72
C ILE A 84 -4.69 -15.59 -4.77
N GLN A 85 -4.15 -14.99 -3.70
CA GLN A 85 -3.88 -13.55 -3.66
C GLN A 85 -2.71 -13.17 -4.58
N ILE A 86 -1.68 -14.01 -4.64
CA ILE A 86 -0.55 -13.83 -5.57
C ILE A 86 -1.06 -13.89 -7.01
N GLN A 87 -1.91 -14.87 -7.33
CA GLN A 87 -2.51 -15.01 -8.66
C GLN A 87 -3.40 -13.82 -9.03
N ALA A 88 -4.21 -13.32 -8.10
CA ALA A 88 -5.04 -12.15 -8.30
C ALA A 88 -4.19 -10.89 -8.59
N PHE A 89 -3.16 -10.66 -7.77
CA PHE A 89 -2.20 -9.56 -7.96
C PHE A 89 -1.54 -9.64 -9.34
N VAL A 90 -1.03 -10.82 -9.72
CA VAL A 90 -0.36 -11.03 -11.01
C VAL A 90 -1.32 -10.81 -12.18
N ARG A 91 -2.57 -11.27 -12.06
CA ARG A 91 -3.60 -11.04 -13.08
C ARG A 91 -3.86 -9.55 -13.28
N GLU A 92 -4.12 -8.81 -12.20
CA GLU A 92 -4.35 -7.36 -12.27
C GLU A 92 -3.16 -6.61 -12.88
N PHE A 93 -1.94 -6.99 -12.49
CA PHE A 93 -0.73 -6.42 -13.07
C PHE A 93 -0.63 -6.70 -14.57
N MET A 94 -0.82 -7.96 -14.99
CA MET A 94 -0.72 -8.35 -16.40
C MET A 94 -1.78 -7.67 -17.28
N GLU A 95 -3.01 -7.58 -16.78
CA GLU A 95 -4.11 -6.87 -17.46
C GLU A 95 -3.77 -5.38 -17.62
N THR A 96 -3.28 -4.73 -16.57
CA THR A 96 -2.96 -3.30 -16.64
C THR A 96 -1.70 -2.98 -17.46
N TYR A 97 -0.69 -3.84 -17.42
CA TYR A 97 0.59 -3.61 -18.10
C TYR A 97 0.59 -4.05 -19.57
N THR A 98 -0.09 -5.16 -19.89
CA THR A 98 0.01 -5.81 -21.21
C THR A 98 -1.29 -5.83 -22.02
N ALA A 99 -2.45 -5.63 -21.39
CA ALA A 99 -3.72 -5.47 -22.10
C ALA A 99 -3.90 -3.99 -22.49
N TRP A 100 -3.25 -3.61 -23.59
CA TRP A 100 -3.26 -2.25 -24.09
C TRP A 100 -4.63 -1.89 -24.63
N ASP A 101 -5.14 -0.71 -24.28
CA ASP A 101 -6.28 -0.09 -24.96
C ASP A 101 -5.88 1.33 -25.32
N SER A 102 -5.83 1.64 -26.61
CA SER A 102 -5.46 2.98 -27.10
C SER A 102 -6.25 4.13 -26.44
N LYS A 103 -7.47 3.86 -25.94
CA LYS A 103 -8.28 4.87 -25.21
C LYS A 103 -7.83 5.13 -23.78
N PHE A 104 -7.29 4.11 -23.11
CA PHE A 104 -6.97 4.14 -21.68
C PHE A 104 -5.50 3.83 -21.38
N VAL A 105 -4.64 3.87 -22.40
CA VAL A 105 -3.25 3.42 -22.30
C VAL A 105 -2.47 4.18 -21.21
N GLU A 106 -2.65 5.49 -21.10
CA GLU A 106 -1.98 6.31 -20.07
C GLU A 106 -2.46 5.94 -18.66
N LEU A 107 -3.78 5.77 -18.48
CA LEU A 107 -4.37 5.40 -17.20
C LEU A 107 -3.93 3.99 -16.77
N ASN A 108 -4.02 3.02 -17.69
CA ASN A 108 -3.62 1.64 -17.43
C ASN A 108 -2.14 1.54 -17.12
N PHE A 109 -1.30 2.30 -17.84
CA PHE A 109 0.13 2.33 -17.58
C PHE A 109 0.48 2.97 -16.23
N ALA A 110 -0.11 4.12 -15.90
CA ALA A 110 0.06 4.75 -14.58
C ALA A 110 -0.37 3.81 -13.46
N LYS A 111 -1.46 3.05 -13.67
CA LYS A 111 -1.91 2.02 -12.73
C LYS A 111 -0.92 0.85 -12.66
N ALA A 112 -0.41 0.37 -13.80
CA ALA A 112 0.58 -0.70 -13.86
C ALA A 112 1.86 -0.34 -13.09
N LEU A 113 2.33 0.90 -13.20
CA LEU A 113 3.49 1.40 -12.47
C LEU A 113 3.31 1.26 -10.95
N ASN A 114 2.10 1.50 -10.42
CA ASN A 114 1.85 1.37 -8.98
C ASN A 114 2.01 -0.07 -8.46
N TYR A 115 1.93 -1.08 -9.33
CA TYR A 115 2.20 -2.47 -8.97
C TYR A 115 3.70 -2.83 -9.00
N MET A 116 4.56 -1.96 -9.51
CA MET A 116 5.98 -2.24 -9.74
C MET A 116 6.87 -1.69 -8.61
N HIS A 117 8.00 -2.35 -8.37
CA HIS A 117 9.07 -1.84 -7.54
C HIS A 117 9.77 -0.65 -8.24
N SER A 118 10.29 0.30 -7.46
CA SER A 118 10.86 1.56 -7.98
C SER A 118 11.96 1.36 -9.04
N GLU A 119 12.77 0.32 -8.89
CA GLU A 119 13.81 -0.02 -9.88
C GLU A 119 13.23 -0.51 -11.20
N PHE A 120 12.16 -1.31 -11.16
CA PHE A 120 11.49 -1.80 -12.36
C PHE A 120 10.66 -0.70 -13.01
N GLN A 121 9.99 0.15 -12.22
CA GLN A 121 9.28 1.34 -12.71
C GLN A 121 10.17 2.20 -13.61
N LYS A 122 11.41 2.50 -13.17
CA LYS A 122 12.36 3.30 -13.96
C LYS A 122 12.70 2.63 -15.29
N ARG A 123 12.94 1.31 -15.28
CA ARG A 123 13.24 0.54 -16.50
C ARG A 123 12.04 0.52 -17.45
N ALA A 124 10.84 0.24 -16.95
CA ALA A 124 9.61 0.19 -17.73
C ALA A 124 9.25 1.56 -18.33
N GLN A 125 9.41 2.65 -17.58
CA GLN A 125 9.22 4.01 -18.09
C GLN A 125 10.22 4.35 -19.20
N ALA A 126 11.50 4.00 -19.00
CA ALA A 126 12.52 4.23 -20.00
C ALA A 126 12.24 3.46 -21.30
N GLU A 127 11.80 2.21 -21.20
CA GLU A 127 11.43 1.37 -22.35
C GLU A 127 10.24 1.96 -23.13
N LEU A 128 9.23 2.47 -22.44
CA LEU A 128 8.05 3.07 -23.07
C LEU A 128 8.32 4.43 -23.73
N MET A 129 9.20 5.23 -23.12
CA MET A 129 9.64 6.52 -23.66
C MET A 129 10.71 6.35 -24.74
N GLN A 130 11.29 5.16 -24.90
CA GLN A 130 12.33 4.93 -25.87
C GLN A 130 11.77 5.13 -27.28
N THR A 131 12.33 6.13 -27.96
CA THR A 131 12.08 6.34 -29.39
C THR A 131 13.02 5.43 -30.16
N ASP A 132 12.47 4.57 -31.02
CA ASP A 132 13.30 3.75 -31.89
C ASP A 132 13.94 4.66 -32.95
N ALA A 133 15.27 4.73 -32.95
CA ALA A 133 16.03 5.55 -33.89
C ALA A 133 15.89 5.05 -35.34
N ASN A 134 15.46 3.80 -35.54
CA ASN A 134 15.29 3.17 -36.85
C ASN A 134 13.82 3.15 -37.32
N ASP A 135 12.88 3.68 -36.53
CA ASP A 135 11.47 3.75 -36.92
C ASP A 135 11.20 5.10 -37.62
N PRO A 136 10.70 5.09 -38.88
CA PRO A 136 10.43 6.32 -39.65
C PRO A 136 9.40 7.27 -39.02
N GLU A 137 8.57 6.80 -38.09
CA GLU A 137 7.57 7.64 -37.42
C GLU A 137 8.11 8.36 -36.17
N HIS A 138 9.32 8.03 -35.68
CA HIS A 138 9.96 8.61 -34.49
C HIS A 138 9.03 8.75 -33.26
N GLY A 139 8.07 7.83 -33.10
CA GLY A 139 7.15 7.81 -31.96
C GLY A 139 7.67 6.90 -30.84
N SER A 140 7.44 7.31 -29.59
CA SER A 140 7.50 6.41 -28.44
C SER A 140 6.51 5.24 -28.58
N LEU A 141 6.73 4.10 -27.91
CA LEU A 141 5.79 2.96 -27.97
C LEU A 141 4.37 3.40 -27.58
N LEU A 142 4.25 4.30 -26.60
CA LEU A 142 2.99 4.88 -26.17
C LEU A 142 2.27 5.64 -27.30
N GLU A 143 3.01 6.43 -28.08
CA GLU A 143 2.45 7.18 -29.21
C GLU A 143 1.99 6.27 -30.33
N LYS A 144 2.73 5.18 -30.59
CA LYS A 144 2.34 4.15 -31.57
C LYS A 144 1.05 3.46 -31.18
N LEU A 145 0.93 3.04 -29.90
CA LEU A 145 -0.30 2.43 -29.39
C LEU A 145 -1.49 3.37 -29.51
N ARG A 146 -1.28 4.68 -29.32
CA ARG A 146 -2.31 5.72 -29.47
C ARG A 146 -2.69 5.95 -30.93
N SER A 147 -1.72 6.02 -31.84
CA SER A 147 -1.96 6.34 -33.26
C SER A 147 -2.63 5.19 -34.01
N GLN A 148 -2.23 3.94 -33.71
CA GLN A 148 -2.73 2.74 -34.37
C GLN A 148 -4.18 2.39 -34.00
N LYS A 149 -4.73 3.03 -32.94
CA LYS A 149 -6.07 2.75 -32.40
C LYS A 149 -6.32 1.25 -32.24
N ILE A 150 -5.39 0.56 -31.61
CA ILE A 150 -5.52 -0.88 -31.30
C ILE A 150 -5.97 -1.09 -29.85
N TYR A 151 -6.50 -2.27 -29.59
CA TYR A 151 -6.68 -2.78 -28.23
C TYR A 151 -6.32 -4.28 -28.17
N SER A 152 -5.80 -4.74 -27.05
CA SER A 152 -5.49 -6.14 -26.82
C SER A 152 -6.35 -6.72 -25.71
N LYS A 153 -6.81 -7.96 -25.91
CA LYS A 153 -7.45 -8.76 -24.87
C LYS A 153 -6.48 -9.83 -24.41
N LEU A 154 -6.31 -9.92 -23.11
CA LEU A 154 -5.47 -10.91 -22.45
C LEU A 154 -6.34 -12.05 -21.93
N GLU A 155 -6.01 -13.29 -22.29
CA GLU A 155 -6.62 -14.49 -21.73
C GLU A 155 -5.52 -15.30 -21.03
N ILE A 156 -5.51 -15.25 -19.70
CA ILE A 156 -4.55 -16.00 -18.88
C ILE A 156 -5.08 -17.42 -18.70
N GLN A 157 -4.30 -18.39 -19.17
CA GLN A 157 -4.64 -19.82 -19.06
C GLN A 157 -4.20 -20.38 -17.72
N GLU A 158 -2.98 -20.04 -17.29
CA GLU A 158 -2.41 -20.57 -16.06
C GLU A 158 -1.53 -19.53 -15.38
N ILE A 159 -1.61 -19.48 -14.05
CA ILE A 159 -0.67 -18.76 -13.18
C ILE A 159 -0.16 -19.76 -12.15
N ARG A 160 1.15 -19.97 -12.11
CA ARG A 160 1.79 -20.93 -11.21
C ARG A 160 2.87 -20.26 -10.38
N VAL A 161 2.81 -20.44 -9.06
CA VAL A 161 3.89 -20.03 -8.16
C VAL A 161 5.00 -21.08 -8.26
N GLU A 162 6.14 -20.72 -8.82
CA GLU A 162 7.29 -21.63 -8.98
C GLU A 162 8.12 -21.70 -7.69
N LYS A 163 8.30 -20.56 -7.03
CA LYS A 163 9.11 -20.47 -5.82
C LYS A 163 8.56 -19.40 -4.90
N ASP A 164 8.24 -19.80 -3.68
CA ASP A 164 7.90 -18.88 -2.60
C ASP A 164 9.05 -18.81 -1.58
N SER A 165 9.61 -17.63 -1.37
CA SER A 165 10.71 -17.36 -0.43
C SER A 165 10.31 -16.23 0.52
N PRO A 166 11.00 -16.04 1.66
CA PRO A 166 10.61 -15.04 2.66
C PRO A 166 10.53 -13.60 2.11
N GLN A 167 11.33 -13.26 1.10
CA GLN A 167 11.38 -11.92 0.51
C GLN A 167 10.87 -11.85 -0.93
N TRP A 168 10.79 -12.99 -1.63
CA TRP A 168 10.57 -13.03 -3.07
C TRP A 168 9.61 -14.14 -3.46
N VAL A 169 8.78 -13.89 -4.47
CA VAL A 169 7.94 -14.92 -5.10
C VAL A 169 8.25 -14.93 -6.59
N LYS A 170 8.51 -16.11 -7.15
CA LYS A 170 8.62 -16.30 -8.59
C LYS A 170 7.33 -16.93 -9.12
N VAL A 171 6.76 -16.30 -10.12
CA VAL A 171 5.51 -16.70 -10.74
C VAL A 171 5.74 -16.91 -12.24
N TRP A 172 5.24 -18.03 -12.74
CA TRP A 172 5.15 -18.30 -14.16
C TRP A 172 3.71 -18.12 -14.62
N VAL A 173 3.54 -17.53 -15.80
CA VAL A 173 2.23 -17.23 -16.40
C VAL A 173 2.23 -17.70 -17.84
N ALA A 174 1.18 -18.41 -18.25
CA ALA A 174 0.90 -18.71 -19.65
C ALA A 174 -0.43 -18.09 -20.06
N GLY A 175 -0.47 -17.54 -21.28
CA GLY A 175 -1.67 -16.92 -21.80
C GLY A 175 -1.64 -16.66 -23.30
N ILE A 176 -2.78 -16.18 -23.78
CA ILE A 176 -2.98 -15.75 -25.16
C ILE A 176 -3.29 -14.25 -25.13
N ARG A 177 -2.59 -13.48 -25.96
CA ARG A 177 -2.90 -12.08 -26.23
C ARG A 177 -3.52 -11.99 -27.62
N ARG A 178 -4.71 -11.40 -27.71
CA ARG A 178 -5.39 -11.13 -28.99
C ARG A 178 -5.40 -9.64 -29.24
N VAL A 179 -4.81 -9.19 -30.34
CA VAL A 179 -4.75 -7.77 -30.72
C VAL A 179 -5.80 -7.47 -31.77
N TYR A 180 -6.61 -6.46 -31.52
CA TYR A 180 -7.69 -5.98 -32.38
C TYR A 180 -7.43 -4.54 -32.81
N SER A 181 -8.01 -4.14 -33.94
CA SER A 181 -8.01 -2.75 -34.41
C SER A 181 -9.39 -2.11 -34.21
N TYR A 182 -9.44 -0.88 -33.75
CA TYR A 182 -10.67 -0.07 -33.78
C TYR A 182 -10.99 0.46 -35.18
N LEU A 183 -10.01 0.45 -36.11
CA LEU A 183 -10.17 0.97 -37.46
C LEU A 183 -10.79 -0.06 -38.42
N ASP A 184 -10.53 -1.35 -38.18
CA ASP A 184 -11.03 -2.44 -39.00
C ASP A 184 -11.59 -3.57 -38.13
N SER A 185 -12.92 -3.63 -38.05
CA SER A 185 -13.64 -4.67 -37.31
C SER A 185 -13.65 -6.03 -38.01
N SER A 186 -13.26 -6.08 -39.29
CA SER A 186 -13.17 -7.31 -40.07
C SER A 186 -11.80 -7.97 -40.00
N TYR A 187 -10.80 -7.27 -39.45
CA TYR A 187 -9.45 -7.79 -39.29
C TYR A 187 -9.43 -8.93 -38.26
N PRO A 188 -8.99 -10.15 -38.64
CA PRO A 188 -8.84 -11.24 -37.68
C PRO A 188 -7.80 -10.83 -36.64
N PRO A 189 -8.09 -10.98 -35.34
CA PRO A 189 -7.18 -10.54 -34.31
C PRO A 189 -5.85 -11.30 -34.42
N ALA A 190 -4.74 -10.58 -34.34
CA ALA A 190 -3.45 -11.23 -34.24
C ALA A 190 -3.37 -11.92 -32.87
N GLU A 191 -3.29 -13.25 -32.87
CA GLU A 191 -3.15 -14.04 -31.66
C GLU A 191 -1.67 -14.28 -31.37
N THR A 192 -1.27 -14.11 -30.12
CA THR A 192 0.10 -14.38 -29.69
C THR A 192 0.06 -15.14 -28.38
N ILE A 193 0.68 -16.32 -28.39
CA ILE A 193 0.84 -17.14 -27.19
C ILE A 193 2.12 -16.71 -26.50
N PHE A 194 2.06 -16.51 -25.20
CA PHE A 194 3.21 -16.07 -24.44
C PHE A 194 3.36 -16.86 -23.14
N ASN A 195 4.62 -16.96 -22.72
CA ASN A 195 5.01 -17.39 -21.39
C ASN A 195 5.73 -16.22 -20.71
N ALA A 196 5.32 -15.86 -19.50
CA ALA A 196 5.93 -14.80 -18.73
C ALA A 196 6.47 -15.31 -17.39
N TYR A 197 7.62 -14.77 -16.99
CA TYR A 197 8.22 -14.98 -15.69
C TYR A 197 8.20 -13.65 -14.93
N ILE A 198 7.59 -13.68 -13.75
CA ILE A 198 7.41 -12.50 -12.91
C ILE A 198 8.08 -12.75 -11.57
N THR A 199 8.94 -11.83 -11.17
CA THR A 199 9.55 -11.83 -9.83
C THR A 199 8.86 -10.76 -9.00
N LEU A 200 8.26 -11.17 -7.89
CA LEU A 200 7.57 -10.31 -6.95
C LEU A 200 8.43 -10.11 -5.70
N ALA A 201 8.56 -8.88 -5.25
CA ALA A 201 9.09 -8.52 -3.95
C ALA A 201 7.97 -8.55 -2.91
N LYS A 202 8.20 -9.20 -1.76
CA LYS A 202 7.30 -9.13 -0.61
C LYS A 202 7.59 -7.86 0.18
N VAL A 203 6.59 -7.00 0.29
CA VAL A 203 6.67 -5.75 1.06
C VAL A 203 5.63 -5.76 2.19
N PRO A 204 5.85 -4.99 3.28
CA PRO A 204 4.84 -4.82 4.31
C PRO A 204 3.52 -4.34 3.71
N ARG A 205 2.40 -4.93 4.15
CA ARG A 205 1.07 -4.50 3.71
C ARG A 205 0.77 -3.13 4.30
N THR A 206 0.33 -2.21 3.45
CA THR A 206 -0.12 -0.87 3.84
C THR A 206 -1.49 -0.61 3.23
N LYS A 207 -2.05 0.58 3.49
CA LYS A 207 -3.28 1.01 2.80
C LYS A 207 -3.09 1.21 1.30
N THR A 208 -1.87 1.52 0.87
CA THR A 208 -1.52 1.77 -0.54
C THR A 208 -1.07 0.49 -1.24
N GLU A 209 -0.49 -0.47 -0.51
CA GLU A 209 -0.08 -1.78 -1.01
C GLU A 209 -0.81 -2.92 -0.25
N PRO A 210 -2.11 -3.15 -0.54
CA PRO A 210 -2.92 -4.11 0.21
C PRO A 210 -2.45 -5.56 0.03
N TYR A 211 -1.91 -5.88 -1.15
CA TYR A 211 -1.38 -7.20 -1.45
C TYR A 211 -0.03 -7.47 -0.78
N GLY A 212 0.72 -6.42 -0.41
CA GLY A 212 2.08 -6.56 0.12
C GLY A 212 3.04 -7.19 -0.89
N LEU A 213 2.82 -6.92 -2.18
CA LEU A 213 3.55 -7.46 -3.32
C LEU A 213 3.86 -6.33 -4.30
N LEU A 214 5.06 -6.33 -4.87
CA LEU A 214 5.47 -5.44 -5.95
C LEU A 214 6.23 -6.21 -7.02
N VAL A 215 6.04 -5.88 -8.28
CA VAL A 215 6.76 -6.49 -9.41
C VAL A 215 8.18 -5.93 -9.47
N TYR A 216 9.16 -6.79 -9.24
CA TYR A 216 10.59 -6.44 -9.31
C TYR A 216 11.19 -6.69 -10.69
N ASP A 217 10.72 -7.73 -11.38
CA ASP A 217 11.16 -8.04 -12.73
C ASP A 217 10.04 -8.76 -13.48
N TYR A 218 9.91 -8.47 -14.77
CA TYR A 218 8.98 -9.13 -15.67
C TYR A 218 9.71 -9.44 -16.98
N ARG A 219 9.57 -10.69 -17.44
CA ARG A 219 10.13 -11.14 -18.71
C ARG A 219 9.12 -11.98 -19.45
N GLU A 220 8.81 -11.57 -20.68
CA GLU A 220 7.91 -12.28 -21.58
C GLU A 220 8.69 -12.98 -22.69
N HIS A 221 8.28 -14.20 -23.01
CA HIS A 221 8.77 -14.98 -24.14
C HIS A 221 7.57 -15.32 -25.03
N LEU A 222 7.62 -14.89 -26.27
CA LEU A 222 6.61 -15.23 -27.27
C LEU A 222 6.85 -16.67 -27.74
N VAL A 223 5.81 -17.50 -27.63
CA VAL A 223 5.82 -18.86 -28.18
C VAL A 223 5.29 -18.74 -29.59
N LYS A 224 6.18 -18.81 -30.58
CA LYS A 224 5.88 -18.55 -31.99
C LYS A 224 4.81 -19.52 -32.53
N ASP A 225 3.73 -18.94 -33.06
CA ASP A 225 2.66 -19.44 -33.94
C ASP A 225 2.33 -20.95 -34.01
N ILE A 226 1.11 -21.29 -33.61
CA ILE A 226 0.43 -22.56 -33.93
C ILE A 226 0.20 -22.72 -35.45
N THR A 227 0.27 -21.65 -36.23
CA THR A 227 0.07 -21.64 -37.69
C THR A 227 1.18 -22.35 -38.48
N SER A 228 2.27 -22.75 -37.83
CA SER A 228 3.39 -23.47 -38.48
C SER A 228 3.26 -25.00 -38.42
N ARG A 229 2.16 -25.54 -37.88
CA ARG A 229 1.98 -27.00 -37.71
C ARG A 229 1.18 -27.70 -38.82
N GLU A 230 0.53 -26.95 -39.73
CA GLU A 230 -0.29 -27.56 -40.79
C GLU A 230 0.46 -27.84 -42.11
N GLU A 231 1.65 -27.28 -42.35
CA GLU A 231 2.37 -27.49 -43.62
C GLU A 231 3.23 -28.77 -43.70
N LYS A 232 3.26 -29.63 -42.67
CA LYS A 232 4.10 -30.87 -42.68
C LYS A 232 3.33 -32.17 -42.84
N THR A 233 2.05 -32.15 -43.23
CA THR A 233 1.24 -33.39 -43.33
C THR A 233 0.76 -33.72 -44.75
N HIS A 234 1.32 -33.10 -45.79
CA HIS A 234 1.04 -33.47 -47.18
C HIS A 234 2.30 -33.51 -48.07
N GLU A 235 3.28 -34.32 -47.70
CA GLU A 235 4.19 -34.94 -48.68
C GLU A 235 4.47 -36.38 -48.24
N LEU A 236 3.68 -37.30 -48.82
CA LEU A 236 3.92 -38.74 -48.91
C LEU A 236 3.59 -39.17 -50.34
#